data_AF-A0AA46SCF9-F1
#
_entry.id   AF-A0AA46SCF9-F1
#
_cell.length_a   1.000
_cell.length_b   1.000
_cell.length_c   1.000
_cell.angle_alpha   90.00
_cell.angle_beta   90.00
_cell.angle_gamma   90.00
#
_symmetry.space_group_name_H-M   'P 1'
#
loop_
_entity.id
_entity.type
_entity.pdbx_description
1 polymer ?
#
loop_
_entity_poly.entity_id
_entity_poly.type
_entity_poly.pdbx_seq_one_letter_code
_entity_poly.pdbx_strand_id
1 'polypeptide(L)'
;MAEELRLDPQAIDEIVAICDTMLGTLKDAAGEARNLTDAPSFGGFASAEALRAGFVRKAQGTPDSLYERLEQFYVVLKDMRDLFAAGGEGFLAAEYDWMQRVHGASSDEQ
;
A
#
# COMPACT_ATOMS: atom_id res chain seq x y z
N MET A 1 5.53 24.51 21.61
CA MET A 1 6.12 24.74 20.28
C MET A 1 6.30 23.36 19.69
N ALA A 2 5.59 23.03 18.63
CA ALA A 2 5.79 21.74 17.96
C ALA A 2 7.12 21.86 17.22
N GLU A 3 8.14 21.13 17.67
CA GLU A 3 9.30 20.81 16.87
C GLU A 3 8.74 20.26 15.55
N GLU A 4 8.97 20.97 14.44
CA GLU A 4 8.48 20.55 13.14
C GLU A 4 9.11 19.19 12.85
N LEU A 5 8.28 18.14 12.84
CA LEU A 5 8.71 16.75 12.72
C LEU A 5 9.17 16.55 11.27
N ARG A 6 10.42 16.93 11.00
CA ARG A 6 11.05 16.79 9.69
C ARG A 6 11.38 15.33 9.48
N LEU A 7 10.67 14.71 8.53
CA LEU A 7 11.06 13.42 7.99
C LEU A 7 12.23 13.64 7.04
N ASP A 8 13.29 12.85 7.25
CA ASP A 8 14.43 12.77 6.33
C ASP A 8 13.93 12.29 4.95
N PRO A 9 14.26 12.98 3.84
CA PRO A 9 13.89 12.54 2.49
C PRO A 9 14.28 11.09 2.20
N GLN A 10 15.44 10.64 2.69
CA GLN A 10 15.85 9.25 2.53
C GLN A 10 14.88 8.30 3.24
N ALA A 11 14.42 8.66 4.44
CA ALA A 11 13.44 7.87 5.17
C ALA A 11 12.07 7.82 4.45
N ILE A 12 11.67 8.89 3.76
CA ILE A 12 10.45 8.89 2.94
C ILE A 12 10.58 7.91 1.78
N ASP A 13 11.70 7.95 1.05
CA ASP A 13 11.98 7.03 -0.06
C ASP A 13 12.00 5.57 0.41
N GLU A 14 12.61 5.29 1.56
CA GLU A 14 12.64 3.95 2.16
C GLU A 14 11.23 3.46 2.53
N ILE A 15 10.40 4.31 3.15
CA ILE A 15 9.02 3.97 3.51
C ILE A 15 8.19 3.68 2.24
N VAL A 16 8.33 4.52 1.21
CA VAL A 16 7.62 4.31 -0.08
C VAL A 16 8.05 2.99 -0.71
N ALA A 17 9.35 2.66 -0.73
CA ALA A 17 9.86 1.41 -1.28
C ALA A 17 9.36 0.16 -0.51
N ILE A 18 9.29 0.26 0.83
CA ILE A 18 8.70 -0.80 1.66
C ILE A 18 7.22 -0.97 1.32
N CYS A 19 6.48 0.13 1.21
CA CYS A 19 5.07 0.09 0.86
C CYS A 19 4.85 -0.54 -0.52
N ASP A 20 5.65 -0.19 -1.53
CA ASP A 20 5.56 -0.78 -2.87
C ASP A 20 5.81 -2.31 -2.84
N THR A 21 6.79 -2.76 -2.05
CA THR A 21 7.06 -4.20 -1.86
C THR A 21 5.89 -4.93 -1.22
N MET A 22 5.31 -4.34 -0.17
CA MET A 22 4.15 -4.90 0.53
C MET A 22 2.89 -4.89 -0.35
N LEU A 23 2.68 -3.86 -1.16
CA LEU A 23 1.60 -3.79 -2.14
C LEU A 23 1.70 -4.90 -3.20
N GLY A 24 2.92 -5.19 -3.67
CA GLY A 24 3.20 -6.32 -4.55
C GLY A 24 2.79 -7.65 -3.89
N THR A 25 3.23 -7.86 -2.65
CA THR A 25 2.92 -9.07 -1.88
C THR A 25 1.41 -9.27 -1.68
N LEU A 26 0.69 -8.20 -1.33
CA LEU A 26 -0.76 -8.25 -1.14
C LEU A 26 -1.49 -8.59 -2.43
N LYS A 27 -1.04 -8.04 -3.56
CA LYS A 27 -1.62 -8.30 -4.88
C LYS A 27 -1.41 -9.73 -5.32
N ASP A 28 -0.22 -10.28 -5.10
CA ASP A 28 0.08 -11.68 -5.42
C ASP A 28 -0.76 -12.62 -4.56
N ALA A 29 -0.84 -12.36 -3.25
CA ALA A 29 -1.69 -13.12 -2.33
C ALA A 29 -3.18 -13.05 -2.71
N ALA A 30 -3.67 -11.90 -3.17
CA ALA A 30 -5.04 -11.76 -3.66
C ALA A 30 -5.26 -12.58 -4.94
N GLY A 31 -4.28 -12.63 -5.83
CA GLY A 31 -4.28 -13.51 -7.01
C GLY A 31 -4.38 -14.99 -6.62
N GLU A 32 -3.60 -15.43 -5.64
CA GLU A 32 -3.68 -16.80 -5.11
C GLU A 32 -5.03 -17.09 -4.45
N ALA A 33 -5.57 -16.15 -3.67
CA ALA A 33 -6.87 -16.28 -3.02
C ALA A 33 -8.01 -16.47 -4.04
N ARG A 34 -7.93 -15.81 -5.19
CA ARG A 34 -8.88 -16.00 -6.29
C ARG A 34 -8.83 -17.43 -6.85
N ASN A 35 -7.65 -18.00 -7.00
CA ASN A 35 -7.46 -19.37 -7.50
C ASN A 35 -8.03 -20.42 -6.53
N LEU A 36 -8.17 -20.11 -5.23
CA LEU A 36 -8.81 -21.02 -4.27
C LEU A 36 -10.29 -21.27 -4.57
N THR A 37 -10.95 -20.41 -5.37
CA THR A 37 -12.35 -20.61 -5.75
C THR A 37 -12.56 -21.77 -6.74
N ASP A 38 -11.51 -22.17 -7.47
CA ASP A 38 -11.59 -23.29 -8.41
C ASP A 38 -11.83 -24.63 -7.70
N ALA A 39 -11.36 -24.77 -6.44
CA ALA A 39 -11.62 -25.84 -5.47
C ALA A 39 -11.98 -27.23 -6.08
N PRO A 40 -11.15 -27.83 -6.96
CA PRO A 40 -11.60 -28.93 -7.82
C PRO A 40 -11.70 -30.29 -7.11
N SER A 41 -11.07 -30.47 -5.95
CA SER A 41 -10.84 -31.79 -5.34
C SER A 41 -11.54 -32.00 -3.99
N PHE A 42 -12.87 -31.85 -3.95
CA PHE A 42 -13.66 -32.21 -2.76
C PHE A 42 -14.37 -33.57 -2.91
N GLY A 43 -14.63 -34.02 -4.14
CA GLY A 43 -15.42 -35.23 -4.41
C GLY A 43 -16.93 -34.95 -4.50
N GLY A 44 -17.72 -35.97 -4.83
CA GLY A 44 -19.15 -35.81 -5.17
C GLY A 44 -20.16 -36.07 -4.04
N PHE A 45 -19.70 -36.36 -2.82
CA PHE A 45 -20.60 -36.55 -1.68
C PHE A 45 -21.23 -35.21 -1.26
N ALA A 46 -22.46 -35.23 -0.77
CA ALA A 46 -23.15 -33.99 -0.34
C ALA A 46 -22.38 -33.22 0.74
N SER A 47 -21.70 -33.92 1.66
CA SER A 47 -20.84 -33.31 2.68
C SER A 47 -19.59 -32.65 2.10
N ALA A 48 -18.99 -33.27 1.08
CA ALA A 48 -17.85 -32.72 0.35
C ALA A 48 -18.22 -31.44 -0.40
N GLU A 49 -19.38 -31.42 -1.07
CA GLU A 49 -19.87 -30.25 -1.77
C GLU A 49 -20.19 -29.09 -0.81
N ALA A 50 -20.76 -29.39 0.36
CA ALA A 50 -20.98 -28.39 1.40
C ALA A 50 -19.66 -27.79 1.94
N LEU A 51 -18.63 -28.63 2.12
CA LEU A 51 -17.29 -28.17 2.50
C LEU A 51 -16.66 -27.29 1.41
N ARG A 52 -16.78 -27.70 0.13
CA ARG A 52 -16.31 -26.93 -1.02
C ARG A 52 -16.94 -25.55 -1.04
N ALA A 53 -18.26 -25.47 -0.93
CA ALA A 53 -18.99 -24.20 -0.88
C ALA A 53 -18.53 -23.31 0.28
N GLY A 54 -18.28 -23.89 1.46
CA GLY A 54 -17.72 -23.18 2.61
C GLY A 54 -16.32 -22.63 2.36
N PHE A 55 -15.44 -23.42 1.72
CA PHE A 55 -14.10 -22.97 1.34
C PHE A 55 -14.12 -21.85 0.30
N VAL A 56 -14.92 -21.99 -0.75
CA VAL A 56 -15.10 -20.97 -1.79
C VAL A 56 -15.59 -19.66 -1.18
N ARG A 57 -16.60 -19.72 -0.29
CA ARG A 57 -17.11 -18.53 0.41
C ARG A 57 -16.07 -17.85 1.30
N LYS A 58 -15.17 -18.62 1.93
CA LYS A 58 -14.07 -18.05 2.73
C LYS A 58 -12.99 -17.42 1.84
N ALA A 59 -12.78 -17.97 0.65
CA ALA A 59 -11.82 -17.43 -0.30
C ALA A 59 -12.30 -16.10 -0.90
N GLN A 60 -13.57 -16.03 -1.33
CA GLN A 60 -14.13 -14.87 -2.04
C GLN A 60 -15.66 -14.75 -1.92
N GLY A 61 -16.18 -13.55 -2.14
CA GLY A 61 -17.62 -13.28 -2.32
C GLY A 61 -18.32 -12.69 -1.09
N THR A 62 -17.56 -12.35 -0.04
CA THR A 62 -18.07 -11.67 1.16
C THR A 62 -17.11 -10.54 1.58
N PRO A 63 -17.57 -9.54 2.35
CA PRO A 63 -16.67 -8.48 2.82
C PRO A 63 -15.50 -8.97 3.68
N ASP A 64 -15.68 -10.13 4.34
CA ASP A 64 -14.71 -10.73 5.26
C ASP A 64 -13.93 -11.91 4.63
N SER A 65 -14.16 -12.23 3.36
CA SER A 65 -13.39 -13.29 2.69
C SER A 65 -11.99 -12.83 2.37
N LEU A 66 -11.09 -13.81 2.21
CA LEU A 66 -9.66 -13.58 2.10
C LEU A 66 -9.32 -12.58 0.99
N TYR A 67 -9.88 -12.77 -0.21
CA TYR A 67 -9.63 -11.90 -1.35
C TYR A 67 -10.02 -10.44 -1.04
N GLU A 68 -11.24 -10.21 -0.59
CA GLU A 68 -11.76 -8.88 -0.29
C GLU A 68 -11.00 -8.20 0.85
N ARG A 69 -10.55 -8.98 1.85
CA ARG A 69 -9.75 -8.46 2.96
C ARG A 69 -8.36 -8.02 2.51
N LEU A 70 -7.73 -8.79 1.60
CA LEU A 70 -6.44 -8.43 1.01
C LEU A 70 -6.56 -7.15 0.16
N GLU A 71 -7.62 -7.01 -0.63
CA GLU A 71 -7.91 -5.79 -1.39
C GLU A 71 -8.15 -4.58 -0.48
N GLN A 72 -8.89 -4.73 0.62
CA GLN A 72 -9.07 -3.66 1.61
C GLN A 72 -7.74 -3.20 2.21
N PHE A 73 -6.86 -4.13 2.59
CA PHE A 73 -5.53 -3.80 3.09
C PHE A 73 -4.65 -3.16 2.03
N TYR A 74 -4.75 -3.62 0.77
CA TYR A 74 -4.06 -3.03 -0.36
C TYR A 74 -4.43 -1.54 -0.52
N VAL A 75 -5.72 -1.21 -0.46
CA VAL A 75 -6.20 0.18 -0.56
C VAL A 75 -5.61 1.05 0.56
N VAL A 76 -5.72 0.61 1.82
CA VAL A 76 -5.20 1.38 2.96
C VAL A 76 -3.68 1.59 2.86
N LEU A 77 -2.94 0.57 2.46
CA LEU A 77 -1.49 0.66 2.32
C LEU A 77 -1.09 1.55 1.13
N LYS A 78 -1.88 1.52 0.04
CA LYS A 78 -1.67 2.38 -1.10
C LYS A 78 -1.90 3.85 -0.73
N ASP A 79 -2.97 4.14 0.02
CA ASP A 79 -3.25 5.49 0.49
C ASP A 79 -2.13 6.01 1.40
N MET A 80 -1.59 5.15 2.28
CA MET A 80 -0.42 5.47 3.10
C MET A 80 0.81 5.79 2.25
N ARG A 81 1.12 4.95 1.26
CA ARG A 81 2.24 5.15 0.35
C ARG A 81 2.12 6.45 -0.43
N ASP A 82 0.94 6.74 -0.97
CA ASP A 82 0.67 7.94 -1.75
C ASP A 82 0.77 9.20 -0.86
N LEU A 83 0.35 9.12 0.40
CA LEU A 83 0.53 10.20 1.37
C LEU A 83 2.01 10.48 1.67
N PHE A 84 2.83 9.45 1.86
CA PHE A 84 4.28 9.62 2.08
C PHE A 84 4.96 10.20 0.85
N ALA A 85 4.64 9.71 -0.35
CA ALA A 85 5.19 10.21 -1.60
C ALA A 85 4.84 11.70 -1.82
N ALA A 86 3.56 12.06 -1.66
CA ALA A 86 3.11 13.45 -1.79
C ALA A 86 3.73 14.36 -0.73
N GLY A 87 3.87 13.87 0.50
CA GLY A 87 4.56 14.59 1.58
C GLY A 87 6.04 14.85 1.27
N GLY A 88 6.73 13.86 0.67
CA GLY A 88 8.13 13.99 0.24
C GLY A 88 8.32 14.98 -0.90
N GLU A 89 7.48 14.93 -1.94
CA GLU A 89 7.54 15.87 -3.07
C GLU A 89 7.31 17.32 -2.61
N GLY A 90 6.30 17.53 -1.75
CA GLY A 90 6.03 18.85 -1.16
C GLY A 90 7.19 19.39 -0.33
N PHE A 91 7.89 18.52 0.40
CA PHE A 91 9.08 18.88 1.16
C PHE A 91 10.25 19.30 0.26
N LEU A 92 10.58 18.50 -0.76
CA LEU A 92 11.68 18.81 -1.69
C LEU A 92 11.45 20.14 -2.43
N ALA A 93 10.20 20.41 -2.83
CA ALA A 93 9.83 21.67 -3.45
C ALA A 93 10.04 22.87 -2.50
N ALA A 94 9.68 22.72 -1.22
CA ALA A 94 9.86 23.77 -0.21
C ALA A 94 11.34 24.03 0.10
N GLU A 95 12.18 22.99 0.18
CA GLU A 95 13.64 23.16 0.34
C GLU A 95 14.28 23.83 -0.88
N TYR A 96 13.90 23.42 -2.09
CA TYR A 96 14.42 24.03 -3.31
C TYR A 96 14.11 25.53 -3.38
N ASP A 97 12.87 25.93 -3.08
CA ASP A 97 12.47 27.34 -3.07
C ASP A 97 13.19 28.13 -1.97
N TRP A 98 13.40 27.53 -0.78
CA TRP A 98 14.20 28.14 0.27
C TRP A 98 15.66 28.36 -0.14
N MET A 99 16.31 27.37 -0.77
CA MET A 99 17.68 27.50 -1.30
C MET A 99 17.78 28.59 -2.37
N GLN A 100 16.79 28.70 -3.28
CA GLN A 100 16.77 29.74 -4.30
C GLN A 100 16.68 31.15 -3.68
N ARG A 101 15.84 31.31 -2.65
CA ARG A 101 15.72 32.59 -1.92
C ARG A 101 17.02 32.98 -1.21
N VAL A 102 17.69 32.01 -0.58
CA VAL A 102 18.98 32.24 0.09
C VAL A 102 20.09 32.61 -0.91
N HIS A 103 20.17 31.90 -2.05
CA HIS A 103 21.15 32.22 -3.09
C HIS A 103 20.88 33.58 -3.76
N GLY A 104 19.62 33.93 -4.00
CA GLY A 104 19.23 35.26 -4.50
C GLY A 104 19.61 36.37 -3.53
N ALA A 105 19.32 36.22 -2.24
CA ALA A 105 19.66 37.21 -1.23
C ALA A 105 21.18 37.40 -1.07
N SER A 106 21.99 36.34 -1.24
CA SER A 106 23.46 36.43 -1.18
C SER A 106 24.10 37.12 -2.38
N SER A 107 23.37 37.27 -3.49
CA SER A 107 23.87 37.90 -4.73
C SER A 107 23.62 39.42 -4.76
N ASP A 108 22.74 39.93 -3.89
CA ASP A 108 22.41 41.36 -3.77
C ASP A 108 23.35 42.11 -2.80
N GLU A 109 24.27 41.42 -2.13
CA GLU A 109 25.27 42.00 -1.20
C GLU A 109 26.66 42.25 -1.83
N GLN A 110 26.80 42.23 -3.17
CA GLN A 110 28.06 42.55 -3.88
C GLN A 110 27.96 43.77 -4.80
#